data_AF-A0AAV5JXX8-F1
#
_entry.id   AF-A0AAV5JXX8-F1
#
_cell.length_a   1.000
_cell.length_b   1.000
_cell.length_c   1.000
_cell.angle_alpha   90.00
_cell.angle_beta   90.00
_cell.angle_gamma   90.00
#
_symmetry.space_group_name_H-M   'P 1'
#
loop_
_entity.id
_entity.type
_entity.pdbx_description
1 polymer ?
#
loop_
_entity_poly.entity_id
_entity_poly.type
_entity_poly.pdbx_seq_one_letter_code
_entity_poly.pdbx_strand_id
1 'polypeptide(L)'
;MGTRLVSIGNLEAAVSLLLSTNPESSYFYPNALRAVALSSAVSRSLLELAVKVVAANMVRTDRSLSATHLLCAVGRYQEACSQLQDAGCWTDAATLAATHLKGSDYARVLQRWANHVLHTEHNLWRSLTLYVAAGALQEALTALREAQLPDTAAMFILACREIHAEIINNLANSDDESCSSIKDTLVSLPGLDPENQDVIAVGEYFGQYQKKLVHLCMESQPFAD
;
A
#
# COMPACT_ATOMS: atom_id res chain seq x y z
N MET A 1 19.22 33.49 -20.29
CA MET A 1 19.83 32.38 -21.06
C MET A 1 18.77 31.46 -21.67
N GLY A 2 17.81 30.92 -20.88
CA GLY A 2 16.77 30.01 -21.38
C GLY A 2 15.89 30.55 -22.51
N THR A 3 15.52 31.83 -22.49
CA THR A 3 14.72 32.46 -23.57
C THR A 3 15.40 32.40 -24.93
N ARG A 4 16.72 32.54 -24.99
CA ARG A 4 17.49 32.48 -26.24
C ARG A 4 17.49 31.06 -26.84
N LEU A 5 17.53 30.03 -26.02
CA LEU A 5 17.47 28.63 -26.49
C LEU A 5 16.09 28.29 -27.05
N VAL A 6 15.03 28.80 -26.41
CA VAL A 6 13.65 28.68 -26.93
C VAL A 6 13.52 29.39 -28.28
N SER A 7 14.07 30.59 -28.43
CA SER A 7 14.03 31.35 -29.69
C SER A 7 14.80 30.68 -30.85
N ILE A 8 15.80 29.85 -30.55
CA ILE A 8 16.58 29.09 -31.54
C ILE A 8 15.96 27.70 -31.80
N GLY A 9 14.85 27.37 -31.11
CA GLY A 9 14.12 26.10 -31.29
C GLY A 9 14.71 24.90 -30.55
N ASN A 10 15.78 25.08 -29.76
CA ASN A 10 16.40 24.00 -28.99
C ASN A 10 15.71 23.86 -27.62
N LEU A 11 14.53 23.26 -27.62
CA LEU A 11 13.68 23.12 -26.44
C LEU A 11 14.26 22.14 -25.41
N GLU A 12 14.92 21.06 -25.84
CA GLU A 12 15.54 20.08 -24.92
C GLU A 12 16.66 20.72 -24.09
N ALA A 13 17.55 21.49 -24.72
CA ALA A 13 18.60 22.21 -24.01
C ALA A 13 18.01 23.28 -23.07
N ALA A 14 16.91 23.94 -23.47
CA ALA A 14 16.21 24.88 -22.62
C ALA A 14 15.62 24.21 -21.37
N VAL A 15 15.00 23.03 -21.52
CA VAL A 15 14.47 22.23 -20.39
C VAL A 15 15.60 21.82 -19.44
N SER A 16 16.70 21.27 -19.95
CA SER A 16 17.85 20.86 -19.14
C SER A 16 18.43 22.02 -18.31
N LEU A 17 18.58 23.20 -18.93
CA LEU A 17 19.06 24.40 -18.25
C LEU A 17 18.09 24.90 -17.17
N LEU A 18 16.78 24.77 -17.37
CA LEU A 18 15.80 25.18 -16.37
C LEU A 18 15.77 24.21 -15.18
N LEU A 19 15.87 22.90 -15.46
CA LEU A 19 15.93 21.86 -14.42
C LEU A 19 17.19 21.90 -13.56
N SER A 20 18.28 22.48 -14.06
CA SER A 20 19.52 22.67 -13.28
C SER A 20 19.47 23.85 -12.31
N THR A 21 18.34 24.57 -12.23
CA THR A 21 18.15 25.66 -11.25
C THR A 21 18.22 25.09 -9.82
N ASN A 22 19.04 25.70 -8.95
CA ASN A 22 19.14 25.30 -7.55
C ASN A 22 17.75 25.39 -6.85
N PRO A 23 17.27 24.34 -6.15
CA PRO A 23 15.94 24.36 -5.54
C PRO A 23 15.74 25.40 -4.43
N GLU A 24 16.81 25.88 -3.78
CA GLU A 24 16.72 26.97 -2.79
C GLU A 24 16.60 28.36 -3.44
N SER A 25 16.74 28.45 -4.77
CA SER A 25 16.63 29.72 -5.48
C SER A 25 15.17 30.16 -5.61
N SER A 26 14.91 31.47 -5.48
CA SER A 26 13.61 32.08 -5.81
C SER A 26 13.15 31.81 -7.25
N TYR A 27 14.09 31.48 -8.15
CA TYR A 27 13.80 31.16 -9.54
C TYR A 27 13.47 29.68 -9.79
N PHE A 28 13.64 28.80 -8.79
CA PHE A 28 13.39 27.37 -8.95
C PHE A 28 11.96 27.08 -9.38
N TYR A 29 10.97 27.55 -8.62
CA TYR A 29 9.56 27.25 -8.90
C TYR A 29 9.10 27.78 -10.28
N PRO A 30 9.37 29.04 -10.65
CA PRO A 30 9.08 29.52 -12.02
C PRO A 30 9.80 28.75 -13.12
N ASN A 31 11.08 28.38 -12.93
CA ASN A 31 11.84 27.64 -13.93
C ASN A 31 11.38 26.18 -14.04
N ALA A 32 11.01 25.55 -12.93
CA ALA A 32 10.46 24.21 -12.90
C ALA A 32 9.14 24.12 -13.68
N LEU A 33 8.21 25.05 -13.45
CA LEU A 33 6.95 25.11 -14.20
C LEU A 33 7.18 25.35 -15.70
N ARG A 34 8.12 26.23 -16.06
CA ARG A 34 8.52 26.44 -17.45
C ARG A 34 9.15 25.19 -18.06
N ALA A 35 9.98 24.47 -17.32
CA ALA A 35 10.61 23.23 -17.78
C ALA A 35 9.55 22.16 -18.07
N VAL A 36 8.55 22.00 -17.19
CA VAL A 36 7.42 21.08 -17.36
C VAL A 36 6.55 21.48 -18.57
N ALA A 37 6.25 22.77 -18.73
CA ALA A 37 5.49 23.26 -19.88
C ALA A 37 6.22 23.02 -21.20
N LEU A 38 7.52 23.34 -21.25
CA LEU A 38 8.34 23.15 -22.45
C LEU A 38 8.53 21.66 -22.78
N SER A 39 8.75 20.80 -21.78
CA SER A 39 8.91 19.36 -22.01
C SER A 39 7.66 18.72 -22.57
N SER A 40 6.46 19.19 -22.17
CA SER A 40 5.18 18.73 -22.71
C SER A 40 5.03 18.98 -24.22
N ALA A 41 5.68 20.03 -24.74
CA ALA A 41 5.69 20.37 -26.16
C ALA A 41 6.72 19.55 -26.97
N VAL A 42 7.69 18.92 -26.29
CA VAL A 42 8.75 18.13 -26.93
C VAL A 42 8.36 16.66 -27.03
N SER A 43 8.12 16.02 -25.88
CA SER A 43 7.77 14.60 -25.85
C SER A 43 7.19 14.18 -24.49
N ARG A 44 6.39 13.11 -24.51
CA ARG A 44 5.85 12.52 -23.27
C ARG A 44 6.94 11.98 -22.34
N SER A 45 8.00 11.39 -22.90
CA SER A 45 9.12 10.86 -22.11
C SER A 45 9.90 11.97 -21.40
N LEU A 46 10.15 13.10 -22.08
CA LEU A 46 10.81 14.25 -21.46
C LEU A 46 9.91 14.91 -20.42
N LEU A 47 8.60 14.97 -20.65
CA LEU A 47 7.63 15.45 -19.67
C LEU A 47 7.66 14.62 -18.38
N GLU A 48 7.59 13.29 -18.51
CA GLU A 48 7.67 12.37 -17.37
C GLU A 48 8.98 12.53 -16.59
N LEU A 49 10.11 12.66 -17.27
CA LEU A 49 11.41 12.89 -16.64
C LEU A 49 11.45 14.24 -15.91
N ALA A 50 11.01 15.31 -16.57
CA ALA A 50 11.01 16.65 -16.00
C ALA A 50 10.13 16.73 -14.75
N VAL A 51 8.93 16.16 -14.80
CA VAL A 51 8.00 16.14 -13.64
C VAL A 51 8.59 15.37 -12.47
N LYS A 52 9.23 14.22 -12.70
CA LYS A 52 9.92 13.48 -11.61
C LYS A 52 10.99 14.31 -10.93
N VAL A 53 11.87 14.92 -11.72
CA VAL A 53 12.98 15.75 -11.21
C VAL A 53 12.43 16.95 -10.43
N VAL A 54 11.40 17.61 -10.97
CA VAL A 54 10.76 18.75 -10.32
C VAL A 54 10.07 18.33 -9.03
N ALA A 55 9.28 17.25 -9.05
CA ALA A 55 8.57 16.75 -7.88
C ALA A 55 9.53 16.38 -6.74
N ALA A 56 10.62 15.65 -7.05
CA ALA A 56 11.64 15.28 -6.06
C ALA A 56 12.28 16.52 -5.40
N ASN A 57 12.56 17.56 -6.17
CA ASN A 57 13.12 18.81 -5.65
C ASN A 57 12.08 19.63 -4.85
N MET A 58 10.80 19.59 -5.22
CA MET A 58 9.71 20.26 -4.50
C MET A 58 9.45 19.64 -3.12
N VAL A 59 9.58 18.31 -3.00
CA VAL A 59 9.45 17.60 -1.71
C VAL A 59 10.54 18.07 -0.73
N ARG A 60 11.77 18.26 -1.21
CA ARG A 60 12.89 18.75 -0.39
C ARG A 60 12.72 20.20 0.11
N THR A 61 11.86 20.98 -0.55
CA THR A 61 11.64 22.41 -0.27
C THR A 61 10.29 22.70 0.38
N ASP A 62 9.71 21.69 1.06
CA ASP A 62 8.43 21.75 1.79
C ASP A 62 7.22 22.14 0.91
N ARG A 63 7.28 21.81 -0.39
CA ARG A 63 6.18 21.98 -1.35
C ARG A 63 5.63 20.63 -1.82
N SER A 64 5.50 19.69 -0.90
CA SER A 64 5.07 18.30 -1.15
C SER A 64 3.73 18.22 -1.89
N LEU A 65 2.73 19.04 -1.52
CA LEU A 65 1.43 19.05 -2.18
C LEU A 65 1.50 19.42 -3.67
N SER A 66 2.33 20.41 -4.03
CA SER A 66 2.53 20.79 -5.43
C SER A 66 3.22 19.68 -6.22
N ALA A 67 4.15 18.96 -5.56
CA ALA A 67 4.81 17.80 -6.15
C ALA A 67 3.81 16.69 -6.47
N THR A 68 2.89 16.38 -5.53
CA THR A 68 1.83 15.39 -5.71
C THR A 68 0.93 15.72 -6.89
N HIS A 69 0.47 16.98 -7.02
CA HIS A 69 -0.36 17.39 -8.15
C HIS A 69 0.34 17.21 -9.50
N LEU A 70 1.63 17.54 -9.59
CA LEU A 70 2.41 17.33 -10.82
C LEU A 70 2.52 15.84 -11.16
N LEU A 71 2.78 14.98 -10.18
CA LEU A 71 2.83 13.53 -10.38
C LEU A 71 1.48 12.98 -10.87
N CYS A 72 0.37 13.40 -10.27
CA CYS A 72 -0.98 13.06 -10.70
C CYS A 72 -1.25 13.50 -12.14
N ALA A 73 -0.82 14.71 -12.54
CA ALA A 73 -1.05 15.24 -13.89
C ALA A 73 -0.41 14.40 -15.00
N VAL A 74 0.67 13.66 -14.70
CA VAL A 74 1.34 12.75 -15.65
C VAL A 74 0.96 11.28 -15.41
N GLY A 75 -0.01 11.01 -14.53
CA GLY A 75 -0.48 9.65 -14.24
C GLY A 75 0.47 8.81 -13.38
N ARG A 76 1.42 9.44 -12.67
CA ARG A 76 2.38 8.79 -11.76
C ARG A 76 1.75 8.59 -10.38
N TYR A 77 0.59 7.93 -10.32
CA TYR A 77 -0.22 7.84 -9.09
C TYR A 77 0.49 7.09 -7.95
N GLN A 78 1.30 6.09 -8.25
CA GLN A 78 2.05 5.33 -7.23
C GLN A 78 3.08 6.21 -6.50
N GLU A 79 3.82 7.05 -7.24
CA GLU A 79 4.75 8.02 -6.65
C GLU A 79 3.99 9.10 -5.86
N ALA A 80 2.87 9.59 -6.40
CA ALA A 80 2.02 10.56 -5.71
C ALA A 80 1.51 10.01 -4.36
N CYS A 81 1.06 8.75 -4.33
CA CYS A 81 0.66 8.06 -3.09
C CYS A 81 1.83 7.96 -2.11
N SER A 82 3.02 7.57 -2.57
CA SER A 82 4.21 7.49 -1.69
C SER A 82 4.52 8.85 -1.05
N GLN A 83 4.47 9.94 -1.82
CA GLN A 83 4.72 11.29 -1.30
C GLN A 83 3.68 11.72 -0.26
N LEU A 84 2.40 11.41 -0.49
CA LEU A 84 1.35 11.66 0.50
C LEU A 84 1.58 10.84 1.78
N GLN A 85 2.00 9.58 1.66
CA GLN A 85 2.31 8.73 2.82
C GLN A 85 3.54 9.22 3.59
N ASP A 86 4.59 9.65 2.90
CA ASP A 86 5.79 10.22 3.51
C ASP A 86 5.48 11.55 4.24
N ALA A 87 4.48 12.30 3.77
CA ALA A 87 3.95 13.50 4.43
C ALA A 87 2.92 13.21 5.55
N GLY A 88 2.56 11.95 5.80
CA GLY A 88 1.54 11.56 6.80
C GLY A 88 0.09 11.74 6.35
N CYS A 89 -0.16 12.11 5.09
CA CYS A 89 -1.49 12.25 4.49
C CYS A 89 -2.06 10.89 4.05
N TRP A 90 -2.21 9.96 4.99
CA TRP A 90 -2.56 8.56 4.70
C TRP A 90 -3.94 8.38 4.06
N THR A 91 -4.94 9.14 4.52
CA THR A 91 -6.30 9.10 3.98
C THR A 91 -6.34 9.56 2.54
N ASP A 92 -5.64 10.65 2.22
CA ASP A 92 -5.59 11.20 0.87
C ASP A 92 -4.87 10.25 -0.08
N ALA A 93 -3.80 9.61 0.38
CA ALA A 93 -3.09 8.58 -0.38
C ALA A 93 -4.00 7.38 -0.69
N ALA A 94 -4.79 6.91 0.29
CA ALA A 94 -5.71 5.80 0.10
C ALA A 94 -6.86 6.16 -0.85
N THR A 95 -7.42 7.37 -0.74
CA THR A 95 -8.44 7.85 -1.68
C THR A 95 -7.90 7.95 -3.10
N LEU A 96 -6.69 8.50 -3.27
CA LEU A 96 -6.04 8.59 -4.58
C LEU A 96 -5.75 7.19 -5.17
N ALA A 97 -5.31 6.26 -4.33
CA ALA A 97 -5.05 4.88 -4.74
C ALA A 97 -6.36 4.19 -5.17
N ALA A 98 -7.46 4.37 -4.43
CA ALA A 98 -8.74 3.75 -4.74
C ALA A 98 -9.32 4.20 -6.10
N THR A 99 -9.03 5.44 -6.52
CA THR A 99 -9.56 5.98 -7.79
C THR A 99 -8.67 5.67 -8.99
N HIS A 100 -7.36 5.45 -8.80
CA HIS A 100 -6.41 5.38 -9.92
C HIS A 100 -5.53 4.12 -9.96
N LEU A 101 -5.35 3.40 -8.85
CA LEU A 101 -4.54 2.18 -8.78
C LEU A 101 -5.45 0.94 -8.75
N LYS A 102 -4.90 -0.21 -9.16
CA LYS A 102 -5.60 -1.50 -9.14
C LYS A 102 -4.62 -2.61 -8.76
N GLY A 103 -5.17 -3.74 -8.31
CA GLY A 103 -4.38 -4.94 -8.00
C GLY A 103 -3.28 -4.67 -6.98
N SER A 104 -2.07 -5.13 -7.28
CA SER A 104 -0.92 -5.06 -6.37
C SER A 104 -0.50 -3.64 -6.01
N ASP A 105 -0.64 -2.67 -6.91
CA ASP A 105 -0.25 -1.28 -6.61
C ASP A 105 -1.18 -0.63 -5.58
N TYR A 106 -2.49 -0.89 -5.68
CA TYR A 106 -3.46 -0.46 -4.68
C TYR A 106 -3.21 -1.14 -3.33
N ALA A 107 -3.03 -2.47 -3.36
CA ALA A 107 -2.74 -3.28 -2.17
C ALA A 107 -1.52 -2.77 -1.40
N ARG A 108 -0.43 -2.44 -2.10
CA ARG A 108 0.80 -1.93 -1.49
C ARG A 108 0.60 -0.60 -0.76
N VAL A 109 -0.22 0.31 -1.29
CA VAL A 109 -0.53 1.58 -0.62
C VAL A 109 -1.28 1.32 0.68
N LEU A 110 -2.31 0.48 0.66
CA LEU A 110 -3.09 0.13 1.85
C LEU A 110 -2.26 -0.63 2.88
N GLN A 111 -1.46 -1.61 2.46
CA GLN A 111 -0.61 -2.39 3.35
C GLN A 111 0.40 -1.50 4.09
N ARG A 112 0.99 -0.51 3.39
CA ARG A 112 1.88 0.46 4.04
C ARG A 112 1.15 1.30 5.09
N TRP A 113 -0.11 1.68 4.82
CA TRP A 113 -0.92 2.37 5.81
C TRP A 113 -1.28 1.48 7.00
N ALA A 114 -1.64 0.21 6.76
CA ALA A 114 -1.90 -0.77 7.81
C ALA A 114 -0.68 -0.89 8.75
N ASN A 115 0.52 -1.08 8.18
CA ASN A 115 1.77 -1.12 8.96
C ASN A 115 1.94 0.14 9.83
N HIS A 116 1.67 1.33 9.30
CA HIS A 116 1.75 2.56 10.09
C HIS A 116 0.75 2.58 11.24
N VAL A 117 -0.52 2.24 10.98
CA VAL A 117 -1.57 2.21 12.00
C VAL A 117 -1.27 1.20 13.11
N LEU A 118 -0.72 0.02 12.75
CA LEU A 118 -0.32 -0.98 13.74
C LEU A 118 0.81 -0.51 14.65
N HIS A 119 1.89 0.01 14.06
CA HIS A 119 3.14 0.27 14.78
C HIS A 119 3.22 1.67 15.39
N THR A 120 2.55 2.66 14.79
CA THR A 120 2.62 4.07 15.21
C THR A 120 1.36 4.50 15.96
N GLU A 121 0.18 4.14 15.46
CA GLU A 121 -1.09 4.48 16.13
C GLU A 121 -1.50 3.43 17.19
N HIS A 122 -0.86 2.26 17.19
CA HIS A 122 -1.19 1.11 18.05
C HIS A 122 -2.66 0.68 17.97
N ASN A 123 -3.29 0.87 16.80
CA ASN A 123 -4.69 0.52 16.59
C ASN A 123 -4.81 -0.78 15.79
N LEU A 124 -4.77 -1.90 16.51
CA LEU A 124 -4.81 -3.25 15.93
C LEU A 124 -6.02 -3.44 14.99
N TRP A 125 -7.23 -3.10 15.44
CA TRP A 125 -8.44 -3.35 14.67
C TRP A 125 -8.49 -2.56 13.37
N ARG A 126 -8.12 -1.27 13.41
CA ARG A 126 -8.04 -0.44 12.20
C ARG A 126 -6.98 -0.98 11.23
N SER A 127 -5.84 -1.44 11.76
CA SER A 127 -4.81 -2.08 10.93
C SER A 127 -5.31 -3.37 10.29
N LEU A 128 -6.03 -4.22 11.02
CA LEU A 128 -6.59 -5.46 10.49
C LEU A 128 -7.57 -5.18 9.35
N THR A 129 -8.44 -4.18 9.49
CA THR A 129 -9.34 -3.76 8.40
C THR A 129 -8.55 -3.35 7.16
N LEU A 130 -7.46 -2.59 7.32
CA LEU A 130 -6.61 -2.16 6.21
C LEU A 130 -5.85 -3.32 5.56
N TYR A 131 -5.31 -4.25 6.34
CA TYR A 131 -4.65 -5.46 5.81
C TYR A 131 -5.62 -6.31 4.99
N VAL A 132 -6.83 -6.54 5.50
CA VAL A 132 -7.87 -7.28 4.77
C VAL A 132 -8.27 -6.56 3.49
N ALA A 133 -8.46 -5.24 3.53
CA ALA A 133 -8.75 -4.44 2.34
C ALA A 133 -7.60 -4.46 1.31
N ALA A 134 -6.36 -4.65 1.76
CA ALA A 134 -5.19 -4.84 0.91
C ALA A 134 -5.03 -6.28 0.38
N GLY A 135 -5.79 -7.25 0.90
CA GLY A 135 -5.57 -8.69 0.65
C GLY A 135 -4.35 -9.26 1.39
N ALA A 136 -3.77 -8.53 2.34
CA ALA A 136 -2.59 -8.88 3.12
C ALA A 136 -2.96 -9.74 4.36
N LEU A 137 -3.50 -10.93 4.11
CA LEU A 137 -4.07 -11.79 5.17
C LEU A 137 -3.01 -12.38 6.11
N GLN A 138 -1.79 -12.61 5.60
CA GLN A 138 -0.67 -13.12 6.40
C GLN A 138 -0.19 -12.09 7.42
N GLU A 139 -0.13 -10.83 7.01
CA GLU A 139 0.23 -9.71 7.88
C GLU A 139 -0.85 -9.47 8.94
N ALA A 140 -2.13 -9.60 8.58
CA ALA A 140 -3.23 -9.57 9.54
C ALA A 140 -3.11 -10.68 10.60
N LEU A 141 -2.79 -11.91 10.17
CA LEU A 141 -2.56 -13.03 11.09
C LEU A 141 -1.36 -12.81 12.00
N THR A 142 -0.26 -12.31 11.43
CA THR A 142 0.96 -12.01 12.19
C THR A 142 0.66 -10.99 13.28
N ALA A 143 -0.09 -9.93 12.96
CA ALA A 143 -0.51 -8.92 13.92
C ALA A 143 -1.39 -9.49 15.05
N LEU A 144 -2.32 -10.41 14.74
CA LEU A 144 -3.14 -11.09 15.75
C LEU A 144 -2.32 -12.00 16.67
N ARG A 145 -1.34 -12.70 16.12
CA ARG A 145 -0.42 -13.56 16.89
C ARG A 145 0.44 -12.74 17.84
N GLU A 146 1.02 -11.65 17.35
CA GLU A 146 1.83 -10.73 18.16
C GLU A 146 1.01 -10.08 19.28
N ALA A 147 -0.26 -9.78 19.00
CA ALA A 147 -1.20 -9.28 20.00
C ALA A 147 -1.70 -10.36 20.98
N GLN A 148 -1.28 -11.63 20.83
CA GLN A 148 -1.70 -12.76 21.66
C GLN A 148 -3.23 -12.95 21.70
N LEU A 149 -3.90 -12.79 20.56
CA LEU A 149 -5.35 -12.96 20.41
C LEU A 149 -5.69 -14.23 19.61
N PRO A 150 -5.48 -15.44 20.17
CA PRO A 150 -5.67 -16.70 19.45
C PRO A 150 -7.11 -16.94 19.02
N ASP A 151 -8.09 -16.57 19.85
CA ASP A 151 -9.51 -16.75 19.54
C ASP A 151 -9.91 -15.95 18.30
N THR A 152 -9.44 -14.70 18.24
CA THR A 152 -9.66 -13.81 17.08
C THR A 152 -8.92 -14.32 15.85
N ALA A 153 -7.68 -14.78 16.00
CA ALA A 153 -6.91 -15.37 14.90
C ALA A 153 -7.60 -16.61 14.32
N ALA A 154 -8.10 -17.51 15.16
CA ALA A 154 -8.84 -18.70 14.73
C ALA A 154 -10.13 -18.32 13.98
N MET A 155 -10.93 -17.40 14.54
CA MET A 155 -12.15 -16.91 13.90
C MET A 155 -11.86 -16.18 12.57
N PHE A 156 -10.76 -15.44 12.50
CA PHE A 156 -10.32 -14.77 11.27
C PHE A 156 -10.01 -15.78 10.16
N ILE A 157 -9.26 -16.85 10.47
CA ILE A 157 -8.94 -17.91 9.50
C ILE A 157 -10.22 -18.59 9.00
N LEU A 158 -11.15 -18.92 9.91
CA LEU A 158 -12.43 -19.52 9.55
C LEU A 158 -13.23 -18.62 8.61
N ALA A 159 -13.39 -17.34 8.97
CA ALA A 159 -14.12 -16.36 8.15
C ALA A 159 -13.49 -16.19 6.76
N CYS A 160 -12.16 -16.08 6.67
CA CYS A 160 -11.46 -15.98 5.39
C CYS A 160 -11.71 -17.21 4.49
N ARG A 161 -11.68 -18.41 5.07
CA ARG A 161 -11.92 -19.66 4.32
C ARG A 161 -13.36 -19.79 3.85
N GLU A 162 -14.33 -19.45 4.70
CA GLU A 162 -15.76 -19.46 4.34
C GLU A 162 -16.06 -18.51 3.18
N ILE A 163 -15.60 -17.26 3.28
CA ILE A 163 -15.80 -16.25 2.23
C ILE A 163 -15.11 -16.67 0.93
N HIS A 164 -13.90 -17.22 1.01
CA HIS A 164 -13.18 -17.70 -0.17
C HIS A 164 -13.89 -18.87 -0.86
N ALA A 165 -14.38 -19.84 -0.08
CA ALA A 165 -15.17 -20.95 -0.61
C ALA A 165 -16.48 -20.45 -1.27
N GLU A 166 -17.14 -19.46 -0.69
CA GLU A 166 -18.31 -18.82 -1.26
C GLU A 166 -17.99 -18.14 -2.61
N ILE A 167 -16.90 -17.38 -2.68
CA ILE A 167 -16.44 -16.72 -3.93
C ILE A 167 -16.16 -17.77 -5.01
N ILE A 168 -15.47 -18.87 -4.68
CA ILE A 168 -15.17 -19.96 -5.63
C ILE A 168 -16.45 -20.61 -6.12
N ASN A 169 -17.39 -20.93 -5.23
CA ASN A 169 -18.66 -21.54 -5.61
C ASN A 169 -19.47 -20.62 -6.53
N ASN A 170 -19.50 -19.31 -6.24
CA ASN A 170 -20.15 -18.33 -7.10
C ASN A 170 -19.52 -18.26 -8.49
N LEU A 171 -18.19 -18.35 -8.58
CA LEU A 171 -17.46 -18.40 -9.86
C LEU A 171 -17.71 -19.72 -10.62
N ALA A 172 -17.84 -20.83 -9.90
CA ALA A 172 -18.09 -22.15 -10.49
C ALA A 172 -19.51 -22.27 -11.09
N ASN A 173 -20.47 -21.49 -10.61
CA ASN A 173 -21.83 -21.43 -11.12
C ASN A 173 -21.97 -20.49 -12.34
N SER A 174 -20.94 -19.72 -12.70
CA SER A 174 -20.87 -18.96 -13.96
C SER A 174 -20.08 -19.78 -14.99
N ASP A 175 -20.78 -20.58 -15.79
CA ASP A 175 -20.20 -21.44 -16.82
C ASP A 175 -19.46 -20.64 -17.92
N ASP A 176 -18.13 -20.61 -17.85
CA ASP A 176 -17.25 -20.38 -18.99
C ASP A 176 -16.20 -21.51 -19.03
N GLU A 177 -16.18 -22.29 -20.12
CA GLU A 177 -15.39 -23.52 -20.36
C GLU A 177 -13.84 -23.36 -20.27
N SER A 178 -13.33 -22.18 -19.91
CA SER A 178 -11.90 -21.88 -19.81
C SER A 178 -11.30 -22.06 -18.40
N CYS A 179 -12.11 -22.34 -17.37
CA CYS A 179 -11.68 -22.27 -15.96
C CYS A 179 -11.13 -23.55 -15.32
N SER A 180 -10.91 -24.66 -16.05
CA SER A 180 -10.48 -25.92 -15.40
C SER A 180 -9.08 -25.85 -14.77
N SER A 181 -8.14 -25.09 -15.34
CA SER A 181 -6.79 -24.88 -14.80
C SER A 181 -6.71 -23.85 -13.66
N ILE A 182 -7.70 -22.96 -13.58
CA ILE A 182 -7.83 -21.92 -12.56
C ILE A 182 -8.34 -22.51 -11.24
N LYS A 183 -9.14 -23.60 -11.31
CA LYS A 183 -9.72 -24.27 -10.14
C LYS A 183 -8.65 -24.84 -9.19
N ASP A 184 -7.59 -25.46 -9.70
CA ASP A 184 -6.55 -26.05 -8.84
C ASP A 184 -5.67 -25.01 -8.14
N THR A 185 -5.51 -23.81 -8.73
CA THR A 185 -4.78 -22.69 -8.12
C THR A 185 -5.64 -21.85 -7.17
N LEU A 186 -6.96 -21.83 -7.36
CA LEU A 186 -7.90 -21.14 -6.47
C LEU A 186 -8.30 -21.93 -5.22
N VAL A 187 -8.03 -23.23 -5.12
CA VAL A 187 -8.40 -24.02 -3.92
C VAL A 187 -7.52 -23.65 -2.72
N SER A 188 -6.29 -23.20 -2.96
CA SER A 188 -5.35 -22.73 -1.94
C SER A 188 -5.51 -21.24 -1.74
N LEU A 189 -5.75 -20.82 -0.49
CA LEU A 189 -5.88 -19.42 -0.10
C LEU A 189 -4.46 -18.98 0.29
N PRO A 190 -3.76 -18.17 -0.54
CA PRO A 190 -2.33 -17.96 -0.37
C PRO A 190 -1.99 -17.44 1.02
N GLY A 191 -1.30 -18.24 1.83
CA GLY A 191 -0.93 -17.86 3.20
C GLY A 191 -1.87 -18.33 4.31
N LEU A 192 -3.03 -18.89 3.97
CA LEU A 192 -4.00 -19.43 4.94
C LEU A 192 -4.26 -20.93 4.76
N ASP A 193 -3.39 -21.61 3.99
CA ASP A 193 -3.46 -23.05 3.83
C ASP A 193 -3.29 -23.77 5.18
N PRO A 194 -3.92 -24.94 5.39
CA PRO A 194 -3.79 -25.70 6.63
C PRO A 194 -2.35 -26.09 6.98
N GLU A 195 -1.49 -26.20 5.96
CA GLU A 195 -0.08 -26.53 6.09
C GLU A 195 0.82 -25.31 6.36
N ASN A 196 0.25 -24.09 6.32
CA ASN A 196 0.99 -22.87 6.56
C ASN A 196 1.42 -22.80 8.04
N GLN A 197 2.70 -22.51 8.28
CA GLN A 197 3.27 -22.43 9.63
C GLN A 197 2.57 -21.41 10.52
N ASP A 198 2.12 -20.28 9.98
CA ASP A 198 1.41 -19.25 10.76
C ASP A 198 0.03 -19.75 11.20
N VAL A 199 -0.66 -20.49 10.33
CA VAL A 199 -1.96 -21.12 10.64
C VAL A 199 -1.80 -22.22 11.70
N ILE A 200 -0.77 -23.06 11.57
CA ILE A 200 -0.45 -24.10 12.55
C ILE A 200 -0.13 -23.47 13.92
N ALA A 201 0.71 -22.43 13.92
CA ALA A 201 1.11 -21.72 15.14
C ALA A 201 -0.10 -21.10 15.87
N VAL A 202 -1.09 -20.58 15.15
CA VAL A 202 -2.35 -20.10 15.75
C VAL A 202 -3.08 -21.24 16.49
N GLY A 203 -3.15 -22.43 15.89
CA GLY A 203 -3.74 -23.61 16.51
C GLY A 203 -3.02 -24.05 17.79
N GLU A 204 -1.69 -24.07 17.76
CA GLU A 204 -0.87 -24.39 18.94
C GLU A 204 -1.06 -23.36 20.06
N TYR A 205 -1.05 -22.06 19.73
CA TYR A 205 -1.22 -20.98 20.68
C TYR A 205 -2.64 -20.97 21.29
N PHE A 206 -3.67 -21.20 20.48
CA PHE A 206 -5.04 -21.38 20.94
C PHE A 206 -5.16 -22.57 21.89
N GLY A 207 -4.51 -23.70 21.59
CA GLY A 207 -4.47 -24.84 22.50
C GLY A 207 -3.81 -24.53 23.85
N GLN A 208 -2.73 -23.73 23.87
CA GLN A 208 -2.11 -23.25 25.12
C GLN A 208 -3.04 -22.30 25.89
N TYR A 209 -3.71 -21.40 25.18
CA TYR A 209 -4.67 -20.46 25.76
C TYR A 209 -5.87 -21.18 26.37
N GLN A 210 -6.45 -22.16 25.68
CA GLN A 210 -7.51 -23.02 26.22
C GLN A 210 -7.08 -23.70 27.52
N LYS A 211 -5.86 -24.27 27.57
CA LYS A 211 -5.32 -24.85 28.81
C LYS A 211 -5.23 -23.81 29.93
N LYS A 212 -4.75 -22.60 29.62
CA LYS A 212 -4.66 -21.50 30.59
C LYS A 212 -6.04 -21.07 31.11
N LEU A 213 -7.04 -20.97 30.24
CA LEU A 213 -8.43 -20.69 30.63
C LEU A 213 -8.99 -21.77 31.54
N VAL A 214 -8.76 -23.05 31.22
CA VAL A 214 -9.16 -24.17 32.08
C VAL A 214 -8.53 -24.02 33.47
N HIS A 215 -7.23 -23.75 33.56
CA HIS A 215 -6.56 -23.52 34.85
C HIS A 215 -7.12 -22.31 35.60
N LEU A 216 -7.46 -21.22 34.91
CA LEU A 216 -8.08 -20.04 35.52
C LEU A 216 -9.47 -20.34 36.07
N CYS A 217 -10.28 -21.10 35.33
CA CYS A 217 -11.61 -21.54 35.77
C CYS A 217 -11.54 -22.56 36.91
N MET A 218 -10.42 -23.25 37.05
CA MET A 218 -10.22 -24.31 38.03
C MET A 218 -9.68 -23.82 39.38
N GLU A 219 -9.56 -22.49 39.65
CA GLU A 219 -9.06 -21.89 40.92
C GLU A 219 -9.08 -22.86 42.10
N SER A 220 -8.03 -23.67 42.17
CA SER A 220 -7.74 -24.56 43.28
C SER A 220 -6.61 -23.82 43.96
N GLN A 221 -6.90 -23.26 45.14
CA GLN A 221 -5.85 -22.77 46.02
C GLN A 221 -4.78 -23.86 46.13
N PRO A 222 -3.49 -23.52 46.03
CA PRO A 222 -2.46 -24.50 46.32
C PRO A 222 -2.67 -24.90 47.78
N PHE A 223 -3.07 -26.15 48.01
CA PHE A 223 -3.09 -26.73 49.34
C PHE A 223 -1.67 -26.63 49.88
N ALA A 224 -1.46 -25.70 50.81
CA ALA A 224 -0.28 -25.70 51.66
C ALA A 224 -0.60 -26.65 52.82
N ASP A 225 0.10 -27.79 52.85
CA ASP A 225 0.29 -28.59 54.07
C ASP A 225 1.16 -27.82 55.07
#